data_AF-A0A368CNZ1-F1
#
_entry.id   AF-A0A368CNZ1-F1
#
_cell.length_a   1.000
_cell.length_b   1.000
_cell.length_c   1.000
_cell.angle_alpha   90.00
_cell.angle_beta   90.00
_cell.angle_gamma   90.00
#
_symmetry.space_group_name_H-M   'P 1'
#
loop_
_entity.id
_entity.type
_entity.pdbx_description
1 polymer ?
#
loop_
_entity_poly.entity_id
_entity_poly.type
_entity_poly.pdbx_seq_one_letter_code
_entity_poly.pdbx_strand_id
1 'polypeptide(L)'
;MLSLMAPALRPARQVQPDAPVVDELLAETAAAPAPSTAPPDLAIPLRRSPEPAIEIRVLLQQDGLTLVSSSGGGVPLQFNDGRPWKIPGPKEPLSCRDGALNLAEVSGPGELWLQPRPGLAVVVGANRYRGRLRLICRNQQLHVINHIPLEDYIASVVGAEMPSHWPEQALQAQAIAARSYAMAHLARPADRHWNLGDTTRWQAYHGLGSESTRGRQAAQATRGLILSVDGGIVESLYAATRQLTVEAHGRLGASMSQHGARELAEKGYRYSQILATYYPGASLSRLERR
;
A
#
# COMPACT_ATOMS: atom_id res chain seq x y z
N MET A 1 11.01 -49.91 -36.11
CA MET A 1 11.05 -49.43 -34.70
C MET A 1 11.43 -47.96 -34.73
N LEU A 2 10.44 -47.07 -34.52
CA LEU A 2 10.65 -45.61 -34.52
C LEU A 2 11.35 -45.21 -33.21
N SER A 3 12.57 -44.66 -33.31
CA SER A 3 13.33 -44.09 -32.19
C SER A 3 13.28 -42.56 -32.32
N LEU A 4 12.55 -41.90 -31.42
CA LEU A 4 12.47 -40.43 -31.33
C LEU A 4 13.71 -39.91 -30.60
N MET A 5 14.63 -39.29 -31.34
CA MET A 5 15.77 -38.55 -30.80
C MET A 5 15.32 -37.14 -30.38
N ALA A 6 15.65 -36.74 -29.15
CA ALA A 6 15.45 -35.39 -28.63
C ALA A 6 16.41 -34.39 -29.31
N PRO A 7 15.98 -33.15 -29.63
CA PRO A 7 16.87 -32.15 -30.19
C PRO A 7 17.79 -31.56 -29.11
N ALA A 8 19.06 -31.34 -29.47
CA ALA A 8 20.07 -30.71 -28.62
C ALA A 8 19.71 -29.26 -28.28
N LEU A 9 19.86 -28.90 -26.99
CA LEU A 9 19.76 -27.53 -26.49
C LEU A 9 20.85 -26.65 -27.14
N ARG A 10 20.45 -25.53 -27.76
CA ARG A 10 21.37 -24.49 -28.21
C ARG A 10 21.96 -23.74 -27.00
N PRO A 11 23.25 -23.39 -27.01
CA PRO A 11 23.82 -22.58 -25.93
C PRO A 11 23.20 -21.18 -25.91
N ALA A 12 22.98 -20.66 -24.70
CA ALA A 12 22.46 -19.32 -24.48
C ALA A 12 23.35 -18.28 -25.15
N ARG A 13 22.75 -17.43 -25.99
CA ARG A 13 23.42 -16.29 -26.61
C ARG A 13 23.72 -15.28 -25.51
N GLN A 14 25.00 -15.04 -25.22
CA GLN A 14 25.43 -13.93 -24.38
C GLN A 14 25.00 -12.63 -25.08
N VAL A 15 24.11 -11.87 -24.43
CA VAL A 15 23.73 -10.52 -24.87
C VAL A 15 24.68 -9.55 -24.19
N GLN A 16 25.46 -8.86 -25.02
CA GLN A 16 26.40 -7.81 -24.64
C GLN A 16 25.64 -6.53 -24.29
N PRO A 17 26.06 -5.74 -23.30
CA PRO A 17 25.31 -4.56 -22.87
C PRO A 17 25.73 -3.35 -23.70
N ASP A 18 25.05 -3.11 -24.82
CA ASP A 18 25.12 -1.83 -25.51
C ASP A 18 23.92 -0.95 -25.11
N ALA A 19 24.20 0.11 -24.37
CA ALA A 19 23.36 1.31 -24.27
C ALA A 19 23.65 2.22 -25.49
N PRO A 20 22.80 3.22 -25.84
CA PRO A 20 21.56 3.65 -25.20
C PRO A 20 20.36 3.68 -26.17
N VAL A 21 19.26 3.02 -25.81
CA VAL A 21 17.93 3.31 -26.42
C VAL A 21 17.27 4.53 -25.73
N VAL A 22 17.98 5.18 -24.80
CA VAL A 22 17.44 6.33 -24.05
C VAL A 22 17.36 7.61 -24.89
N ASP A 23 18.26 7.86 -25.84
CA ASP A 23 18.26 9.14 -26.57
C ASP A 23 17.08 9.33 -27.53
N GLU A 24 16.57 8.26 -28.13
CA GLU A 24 15.45 8.37 -29.09
C GLU A 24 14.08 8.52 -28.40
N LEU A 25 13.97 8.15 -27.11
CA LEU A 25 12.82 8.48 -26.26
C LEU A 25 12.94 9.85 -25.57
N LEU A 26 14.14 10.44 -25.52
CA LEU A 26 14.37 11.74 -24.89
C LEU A 26 13.93 12.92 -25.77
N ALA A 27 13.83 12.74 -27.10
CA ALA A 27 13.50 13.82 -28.03
C ALA A 27 12.01 14.26 -28.06
N GLU A 28 11.08 13.46 -27.52
CA GLU A 28 9.65 13.83 -27.36
C GLU A 28 9.26 14.18 -25.91
N THR A 29 10.24 14.31 -25.00
CA THR A 29 10.00 14.62 -23.58
C THR A 29 10.25 16.09 -23.22
N ALA A 30 10.21 16.99 -24.20
CA ALA A 30 9.98 18.40 -23.93
C ALA A 30 8.50 18.59 -23.56
N ALA A 31 8.25 18.90 -22.29
CA ALA A 31 7.02 19.48 -21.75
C ALA A 31 5.81 19.40 -22.71
N ALA A 32 5.02 18.32 -22.60
CA ALA A 32 3.71 18.33 -23.23
C ALA A 32 3.02 19.63 -22.74
N PRO A 33 2.64 20.56 -23.65
CA PRO A 33 2.03 21.81 -23.27
C PRO A 33 0.81 21.48 -22.40
N ALA A 34 0.54 22.32 -21.39
CA ALA A 34 -0.73 22.26 -20.69
C ALA A 34 -1.83 22.16 -21.77
N PRO A 35 -2.68 21.12 -21.75
CA PRO A 35 -3.67 20.97 -22.80
C PRO A 35 -4.48 22.26 -22.88
N SER A 36 -4.55 22.84 -24.09
CA SER A 36 -5.29 24.09 -24.36
C SER A 36 -6.79 23.97 -24.05
N THR A 37 -7.25 22.75 -23.79
CA THR A 37 -8.59 22.39 -23.34
C THR A 37 -8.52 21.86 -21.91
N ALA A 38 -9.47 22.24 -21.06
CA ALA A 38 -9.57 21.71 -19.70
C ALA A 38 -9.49 20.16 -19.70
N PRO A 39 -8.79 19.54 -18.73
CA PRO A 39 -8.69 18.09 -18.67
C PRO A 39 -10.09 17.46 -18.58
N PRO A 40 -10.28 16.28 -19.20
CA PRO A 40 -11.54 15.56 -19.11
C PRO A 40 -11.89 15.27 -17.64
N ASP A 41 -13.18 15.34 -17.31
CA ASP A 41 -13.65 15.09 -15.96
C ASP A 41 -14.19 13.65 -15.85
N LEU A 42 -13.53 12.80 -15.07
CA LEU A 42 -13.98 11.42 -14.86
C LEU A 42 -15.34 11.41 -14.15
N ALA A 43 -16.32 10.72 -14.75
CA ALA A 43 -17.63 10.56 -14.14
C ALA A 43 -17.51 9.84 -12.78
N ILE A 44 -18.14 10.40 -11.74
CA ILE A 44 -18.14 9.82 -10.41
C ILE A 44 -19.29 8.79 -10.33
N PRO A 45 -19.00 7.50 -10.11
CA PRO A 45 -20.04 6.48 -9.99
C PRO A 45 -20.87 6.68 -8.71
N LEU A 46 -22.19 6.58 -8.87
CA LEU A 46 -23.15 6.55 -7.76
C LEU A 46 -22.89 5.34 -6.88
N ARG A 47 -23.13 5.49 -5.57
CA ARG A 47 -23.08 4.38 -4.61
C ARG A 47 -24.40 3.61 -4.68
N ARG A 48 -24.37 2.37 -5.16
CA ARG A 48 -25.58 1.52 -5.28
C ARG A 48 -25.77 0.58 -4.09
N SER A 49 -24.68 0.21 -3.43
CA SER A 49 -24.69 -0.68 -2.26
C SER A 49 -23.78 -0.17 -1.13
N PRO A 50 -23.95 -0.68 0.11
CA PRO A 50 -22.97 -0.50 1.16
C PRO A 50 -21.60 -0.99 0.70
N GLU A 51 -20.56 -0.27 1.12
CA GLU A 51 -19.20 -0.65 0.78
C GLU A 51 -18.77 -1.88 1.58
N PRO A 52 -17.99 -2.78 0.96
CA PRO A 52 -17.47 -3.94 1.66
C PRO A 52 -16.53 -3.53 2.78
N ALA A 53 -16.61 -4.24 3.91
CA ALA A 53 -15.60 -4.16 4.96
C ALA A 53 -14.33 -4.87 4.48
N ILE A 54 -13.42 -4.11 3.87
CA ILE A 54 -12.14 -4.62 3.37
C ILE A 54 -11.08 -4.44 4.45
N GLU A 55 -10.42 -5.54 4.81
CA GLU A 55 -9.22 -5.56 5.64
C GLU A 55 -7.99 -5.70 4.73
N ILE A 56 -6.99 -4.84 4.92
CA ILE A 56 -5.69 -4.96 4.26
C ILE A 56 -4.62 -5.40 5.25
N ARG A 57 -3.65 -6.18 4.75
CA ARG A 57 -2.59 -6.80 5.53
C ARG A 57 -1.25 -6.23 5.10
N VAL A 58 -0.62 -5.46 5.97
CA VAL A 58 0.64 -4.77 5.67
C VAL A 58 1.76 -5.39 6.50
N LEU A 59 2.80 -5.90 5.84
CA LEU A 59 4.02 -6.33 6.52
C LEU A 59 4.76 -5.08 7.00
N LEU A 60 5.01 -5.00 8.31
CA LEU A 60 5.79 -3.94 8.94
C LEU A 60 7.25 -4.37 8.99
N GLN A 61 8.11 -3.69 8.24
CA GLN A 61 9.52 -4.05 8.13
C GLN A 61 10.32 -3.36 9.23
N GLN A 62 10.61 -4.07 10.33
CA GLN A 62 11.33 -3.54 11.50
C GLN A 62 12.33 -4.56 12.04
N ASP A 63 13.46 -4.09 12.58
CA ASP A 63 14.44 -4.90 13.30
C ASP A 63 13.94 -5.17 14.72
N GLY A 64 13.13 -6.24 14.86
CA GLY A 64 12.55 -6.65 16.14
C GLY A 64 11.26 -5.92 16.51
N LEU A 65 10.52 -6.52 17.46
CA LEU A 65 9.25 -5.98 17.95
C LEU A 65 9.32 -5.75 19.45
N THR A 66 9.39 -4.48 19.84
CA THR A 66 9.16 -4.08 21.24
C THR A 66 7.69 -3.78 21.43
N LEU A 67 6.97 -4.68 22.09
CA LEU A 67 5.58 -4.45 22.46
C LEU A 67 5.52 -3.58 23.71
N VAL A 68 5.25 -2.29 23.53
CA VAL A 68 4.98 -1.38 24.64
C VAL A 68 3.47 -1.26 24.85
N SER A 69 2.96 -1.73 25.98
CA SER A 69 1.57 -1.48 26.36
C SER A 69 1.42 -0.06 26.89
N SER A 70 0.59 0.75 26.24
CA SER A 70 0.41 2.17 26.56
C SER A 70 -0.39 2.45 27.84
N SER A 71 -0.91 1.45 28.55
CA SER A 71 -1.86 1.67 29.65
C SER A 71 -1.78 0.62 30.75
N GLY A 72 -0.63 0.44 31.42
CA GLY A 72 -0.50 -0.25 32.73
C GLY A 72 -0.93 -1.72 32.83
N GLY A 73 -1.52 -2.28 31.78
CA GLY A 73 -1.94 -3.65 31.59
C GLY A 73 -1.77 -3.97 30.11
N GLY A 74 -0.99 -5.00 29.80
CA GLY A 74 -0.69 -5.42 28.42
C GLY A 74 -1.95 -5.56 27.56
N VAL A 75 -1.88 -5.19 26.28
CA VAL A 75 -2.78 -5.80 25.30
C VAL A 75 -2.36 -7.27 25.19
N PRO A 76 -3.21 -8.24 25.57
CA PRO A 76 -2.79 -9.63 25.63
C PRO A 76 -2.50 -10.15 24.22
N LEU A 77 -1.36 -10.83 24.08
CA LEU A 77 -1.15 -11.72 22.95
C LEU A 77 -2.15 -12.87 23.05
N GLN A 78 -2.64 -13.34 21.91
CA GLN A 78 -3.69 -14.35 21.81
C GLN A 78 -3.28 -15.41 20.80
N PHE A 79 -3.69 -16.65 21.05
CA PHE A 79 -3.64 -17.72 20.07
C PHE A 79 -4.68 -17.49 18.96
N ASN A 80 -4.61 -18.28 17.89
CA ASN A 80 -5.57 -18.20 16.77
C ASN A 80 -7.03 -18.46 17.17
N ASP A 81 -7.26 -19.16 18.28
CA ASP A 81 -8.59 -19.40 18.84
C ASP A 81 -9.09 -18.27 19.79
N GLY A 82 -8.33 -17.18 19.91
CA GLY A 82 -8.65 -16.03 20.76
C GLY A 82 -8.32 -16.22 22.24
N ARG A 83 -7.84 -17.41 22.66
CA ARG A 83 -7.39 -17.58 24.05
C ARG A 83 -6.16 -16.71 24.30
N PRO A 84 -6.08 -16.00 25.45
CA PRO A 84 -4.92 -15.20 25.77
C PRO A 84 -3.71 -16.11 26.01
N TRP A 85 -2.57 -15.77 25.43
CA TRP A 85 -1.28 -16.32 25.80
C TRP A 85 -0.83 -15.66 27.11
N LYS A 86 -1.08 -16.36 28.21
CA LYS A 86 -0.75 -15.89 29.55
C LYS A 86 0.75 -16.03 29.78
N ILE A 87 1.44 -14.91 29.73
CA ILE A 87 2.87 -14.77 30.04
C ILE A 87 3.03 -13.85 31.26
N PRO A 88 4.10 -14.04 32.07
CA PRO A 88 4.49 -13.07 33.08
C PRO A 88 4.74 -11.69 32.43
N GLY A 89 4.43 -10.62 33.15
CA GLY A 89 4.34 -9.24 32.67
C GLY A 89 5.58 -8.65 31.95
N PRO A 90 5.44 -7.45 31.38
CA PRO A 90 6.08 -7.11 30.12
C PRO A 90 7.43 -6.41 30.29
N LYS A 91 8.36 -6.68 29.36
CA LYS A 91 9.38 -5.74 28.83
C LYS A 91 10.30 -6.33 27.76
N GLU A 92 10.33 -7.65 27.60
CA GLU A 92 11.27 -8.28 26.68
C GLU A 92 10.78 -8.31 25.23
N PRO A 93 11.70 -8.15 24.24
CA PRO A 93 11.34 -8.16 22.83
C PRO A 93 10.88 -9.56 22.41
N LEU A 94 9.87 -9.60 21.53
CA LEU A 94 9.46 -10.84 20.89
C LEU A 94 10.52 -11.24 19.86
N SER A 95 10.94 -12.50 19.89
CA SER A 95 11.90 -13.06 18.94
C SER A 95 11.34 -14.31 18.25
N CYS A 96 11.94 -14.68 17.11
CA CYS A 96 11.64 -15.90 16.39
C CYS A 96 12.84 -16.83 16.48
N ARG A 97 12.68 -17.99 17.14
CA ARG A 97 13.72 -19.02 17.28
C ARG A 97 13.06 -20.39 17.17
N ASP A 98 13.70 -21.32 16.46
CA ASP A 98 13.22 -22.70 16.28
C ASP A 98 11.77 -22.83 15.79
N GLY A 99 11.32 -21.88 14.95
CA GLY A 99 9.95 -21.85 14.43
C GLY A 99 8.89 -21.40 15.44
N ALA A 100 9.30 -20.93 16.62
CA ALA A 100 8.44 -20.43 17.68
C ALA A 100 8.64 -18.93 17.94
N LEU A 101 7.57 -18.26 18.34
CA LEU A 101 7.61 -16.92 18.91
C LEU A 101 8.01 -17.03 20.37
N ASN A 102 9.12 -16.38 20.74
CA ASN A 102 9.72 -16.48 22.06
C ASN A 102 9.67 -15.11 22.75
N LEU A 103 9.26 -15.10 24.02
CA LEU A 103 9.41 -13.95 24.91
C LEU A 103 10.34 -14.36 26.03
N ALA A 104 11.51 -13.72 26.12
CA ALA A 104 12.58 -14.16 27.02
C ALA A 104 12.94 -15.64 26.76
N GLU A 105 12.94 -16.44 27.83
CA GLU A 105 13.13 -17.89 27.84
C GLU A 105 11.83 -18.68 27.60
N VAL A 106 10.69 -18.01 27.43
CA VAL A 106 9.40 -18.68 27.23
C VAL A 106 9.16 -18.87 25.73
N SER A 107 9.30 -20.12 25.28
CA SER A 107 8.91 -20.53 23.93
C SER A 107 7.39 -20.60 23.79
N GLY A 108 6.88 -19.93 22.76
CA GLY A 108 5.46 -19.87 22.42
C GLY A 108 5.12 -20.62 21.11
N PRO A 109 3.95 -20.36 20.52
CA PRO A 109 3.57 -20.91 19.22
C PRO A 109 4.30 -20.20 18.08
N GLY A 110 4.24 -20.76 16.86
CA GLY A 110 4.76 -20.09 15.66
C GLY A 110 3.94 -18.88 15.19
N GLU A 111 2.73 -18.68 15.74
CA GLU A 111 1.83 -17.58 15.38
C GLU A 111 1.07 -17.05 16.60
N LEU A 112 0.96 -15.72 16.70
CA LEU A 112 0.18 -15.02 17.72
C LEU A 112 -0.56 -13.82 17.12
N TRP A 113 -1.63 -13.42 17.80
CA TRP A 113 -2.41 -12.23 17.51
C TRP A 113 -2.32 -11.21 18.64
N LEU A 114 -2.23 -9.94 18.29
CA LEU A 114 -2.39 -8.83 19.21
C LEU A 114 -3.62 -8.03 18.78
N GLN A 115 -4.68 -8.13 19.57
CA GLN A 115 -5.93 -7.43 19.35
C GLN A 115 -6.10 -6.33 20.41
N PRO A 116 -5.82 -5.06 20.09
CA PRO A 116 -6.09 -3.96 21.00
C PRO A 116 -7.59 -3.80 21.22
N ARG A 117 -7.97 -3.28 22.40
CA ARG A 117 -9.36 -2.85 22.64
C ARG A 117 -9.72 -1.75 21.63
N PRO A 118 -10.99 -1.63 21.23
CA PRO A 118 -11.44 -0.54 20.39
C PRO A 118 -10.94 0.82 20.91
N GLY A 119 -10.35 1.64 20.03
CA GLY A 119 -9.79 2.94 20.38
C GLY A 119 -8.33 2.92 20.88
N LEU A 120 -7.74 1.75 21.13
CA LEU A 120 -6.32 1.63 21.44
C LEU A 120 -5.48 1.39 20.19
N ALA A 121 -4.22 1.85 20.24
CA ALA A 121 -3.22 1.61 19.22
C ALA A 121 -2.13 0.68 19.73
N VAL A 122 -1.51 -0.04 18.80
CA VAL A 122 -0.37 -0.92 19.07
C VAL A 122 0.91 -0.19 18.71
N VAL A 123 1.93 -0.27 19.55
CA VAL A 123 3.23 0.33 19.27
C VAL A 123 4.14 -0.71 18.61
N VAL A 124 4.72 -0.37 17.47
CA VAL A 124 5.77 -1.15 16.78
C VAL A 124 6.89 -0.18 16.42
N GLY A 125 8.04 -0.35 17.07
CA GLY A 125 9.14 0.62 17.01
C GLY A 125 8.69 1.99 17.51
N ALA A 126 8.89 3.03 16.68
CA ALA A 126 8.46 4.39 16.98
C ALA A 126 6.99 4.68 16.60
N ASN A 127 6.36 3.79 15.84
CA ASN A 127 5.07 4.04 15.22
C ASN A 127 3.92 3.40 16.01
N ARG A 128 2.75 4.04 15.94
CA ARG A 128 1.51 3.57 16.56
C ARG A 128 0.54 3.14 15.47
N TYR A 129 -0.08 1.97 15.59
CA TYR A 129 -0.93 1.39 14.55
C TYR A 129 -2.34 1.12 15.06
N ARG A 130 -3.33 1.33 14.17
CA ARG A 130 -4.71 0.86 14.36
C ARG A 130 -4.82 -0.63 13.99
N GLY A 131 -5.98 -1.19 14.27
CA GLY A 131 -6.29 -2.57 13.90
C GLY A 131 -5.54 -3.56 14.77
N ARG A 132 -5.29 -4.75 14.24
CA ARG A 132 -4.69 -5.86 14.96
C ARG A 132 -3.36 -6.26 14.34
N LEU A 133 -2.48 -6.87 15.11
CA LEU A 133 -1.24 -7.42 14.60
C LEU A 133 -1.29 -8.94 14.58
N ARG A 134 -0.81 -9.51 13.49
CA ARG A 134 -0.50 -10.92 13.35
C ARG A 134 1.02 -11.08 13.37
N LEU A 135 1.52 -11.91 14.27
CA LEU A 135 2.92 -12.16 14.49
C LEU A 135 3.22 -13.58 14.04
N ILE A 136 4.19 -13.77 13.16
CA ILE A 136 4.52 -15.09 12.59
C ILE A 136 6.02 -15.30 12.69
N CYS A 137 6.43 -16.42 13.26
CA CYS A 137 7.81 -16.91 13.18
C CYS A 137 7.92 -17.86 12.00
N ARG A 138 8.64 -17.46 10.95
CA ARG A 138 8.85 -18.27 9.74
C ARG A 138 10.26 -18.08 9.23
N ASN A 139 10.92 -19.15 8.81
CA ASN A 139 12.31 -19.12 8.34
C ASN A 139 13.27 -18.42 9.33
N GLN A 140 13.06 -18.63 10.64
CA GLN A 140 13.80 -17.96 11.72
C GLN A 140 13.69 -16.43 11.72
N GLN A 141 12.68 -15.87 11.03
CA GLN A 141 12.39 -14.45 11.00
C GLN A 141 11.03 -14.15 11.61
N LEU A 142 10.98 -13.08 12.41
CA LEU A 142 9.73 -12.52 12.92
C LEU A 142 9.11 -11.65 11.84
N HIS A 143 7.90 -11.99 11.42
CA HIS A 143 7.07 -11.14 10.58
C HIS A 143 5.96 -10.50 11.42
N VAL A 144 5.89 -9.17 11.37
CA VAL A 144 4.85 -8.37 12.02
C VAL A 144 3.91 -7.86 10.95
N ILE A 145 2.66 -8.30 10.97
CA ILE A 145 1.69 -7.99 9.91
C ILE A 145 0.53 -7.21 10.54
N ASN A 146 0.32 -5.98 10.09
CA ASN A 146 -0.80 -5.17 10.53
C ASN A 146 -2.04 -5.44 9.67
N HIS A 147 -3.10 -5.91 10.33
CA HIS A 147 -4.42 -6.09 9.77
C HIS A 147 -5.29 -4.89 10.15
N ILE A 148 -5.72 -4.13 9.15
CA ILE A 148 -6.36 -2.83 9.34
C ILE A 148 -7.48 -2.61 8.30
N PRO A 149 -8.58 -1.90 8.65
CA PRO A 149 -9.56 -1.48 7.65
C PRO A 149 -8.92 -0.65 6.54
N LEU A 150 -9.31 -0.90 5.29
CA LEU A 150 -8.72 -0.25 4.12
C LEU A 150 -8.70 1.28 4.25
N GLU A 151 -9.81 1.90 4.66
CA GLU A 151 -9.87 3.37 4.74
C GLU A 151 -8.99 3.98 5.84
N ASP A 152 -8.74 3.25 6.93
CA ASP A 152 -7.79 3.69 7.94
C ASP A 152 -6.35 3.61 7.41
N TYR A 153 -6.04 2.58 6.62
CA TYR A 153 -4.77 2.49 5.89
C TYR A 153 -4.59 3.64 4.90
N ILE A 154 -5.63 3.95 4.09
CA ILE A 154 -5.56 5.06 3.12
C ILE A 154 -5.37 6.41 3.81
N ALA A 155 -6.03 6.65 4.95
CA ALA A 155 -5.82 7.88 5.71
C ALA A 155 -4.37 8.07 6.18
N SER A 156 -3.71 6.97 6.59
CA SER A 156 -2.29 6.98 6.99
C SER A 156 -1.36 7.20 5.80
N VAL A 157 -1.62 6.52 4.66
CA VAL A 157 -0.82 6.67 3.44
C VAL A 157 -0.90 8.10 2.90
N VAL A 158 -2.10 8.67 2.78
CA VAL A 158 -2.27 10.04 2.26
C VAL A 158 -1.47 11.05 3.08
N GLY A 159 -1.49 10.93 4.42
CA GLY A 159 -0.74 11.84 5.28
C GLY A 159 0.76 11.57 5.34
N ALA A 160 1.23 10.36 4.98
CA ALA A 160 2.65 10.07 4.84
C ALA A 160 3.22 10.58 3.51
N GLU A 161 2.40 10.57 2.46
CA GLU A 161 2.81 10.87 1.09
C GLU A 161 2.61 12.33 0.70
N MET A 162 1.63 13.02 1.30
CA MET A 162 1.30 14.40 0.95
C MET A 162 1.22 15.32 2.17
N PRO A 163 1.84 16.51 2.11
CA PRO A 163 1.68 17.52 3.14
C PRO A 163 0.21 17.90 3.33
N SER A 164 -0.26 17.85 4.57
CA SER A 164 -1.68 18.05 4.89
C SER A 164 -2.24 19.42 4.50
N HIS A 165 -1.38 20.43 4.35
CA HIS A 165 -1.77 21.79 3.92
C HIS A 165 -2.02 21.90 2.41
N TRP A 166 -1.67 20.89 1.61
CA TRP A 166 -1.92 20.91 0.17
C TRP A 166 -3.42 20.95 -0.16
N PRO A 167 -3.79 21.35 -1.39
CA PRO A 167 -5.19 21.45 -1.79
C PRO A 167 -5.94 20.13 -1.64
N GLU A 168 -7.21 20.21 -1.22
CA GLU A 168 -8.03 19.04 -0.93
C GLU A 168 -8.18 18.13 -2.16
N GLN A 169 -8.36 18.70 -3.35
CA GLN A 169 -8.50 17.93 -4.60
C GLN A 169 -7.26 17.08 -4.90
N ALA A 170 -6.06 17.55 -4.53
CA ALA A 170 -4.83 16.77 -4.68
C ALA A 170 -4.78 15.60 -3.68
N LEU A 171 -5.14 15.85 -2.40
CA LEU A 171 -5.24 14.82 -1.37
C LEU A 171 -6.29 13.74 -1.75
N GLN A 172 -7.40 14.15 -2.34
CA GLN A 172 -8.46 13.26 -2.81
C GLN A 172 -7.99 12.41 -4.00
N ALA A 173 -7.26 12.99 -4.96
CA ALA A 173 -6.67 12.23 -6.07
C ALA A 173 -5.68 11.16 -5.55
N GLN A 174 -4.84 11.53 -4.58
CA GLN A 174 -3.91 10.59 -3.94
C GLN A 174 -4.63 9.49 -3.17
N ALA A 175 -5.71 9.80 -2.45
CA ALA A 175 -6.50 8.78 -1.75
C ALA A 175 -7.05 7.72 -2.72
N ILE A 176 -7.53 8.13 -3.89
CA ILE A 176 -8.05 7.23 -4.93
C ILE A 176 -6.93 6.38 -5.53
N ALA A 177 -5.79 7.00 -5.87
CA ALA A 177 -4.62 6.27 -6.38
C ALA A 177 -4.11 5.26 -5.34
N ALA A 178 -3.88 5.70 -4.10
CA ALA A 178 -3.45 4.81 -3.03
C ALA A 178 -4.40 3.63 -2.79
N ARG A 179 -5.72 3.86 -2.88
CA ARG A 179 -6.72 2.80 -2.75
C ARG A 179 -6.67 1.81 -3.90
N SER A 180 -6.47 2.28 -5.12
CA SER A 180 -6.39 1.42 -6.31
C SER A 180 -5.17 0.51 -6.25
N TYR A 181 -4.02 1.06 -5.83
CA TYR A 181 -2.81 0.29 -5.55
C TYR A 181 -3.02 -0.78 -4.47
N ALA A 182 -3.60 -0.39 -3.34
CA ALA A 182 -3.93 -1.29 -2.24
C ALA A 182 -4.87 -2.43 -2.68
N MET A 183 -5.86 -2.13 -3.51
CA MET A 183 -6.80 -3.12 -4.06
C MET A 183 -6.14 -4.06 -5.07
N ALA A 184 -5.21 -3.59 -5.89
CA ALA A 184 -4.42 -4.45 -6.78
C ALA A 184 -3.62 -5.49 -5.97
N HIS A 185 -3.03 -5.08 -4.84
CA HIS A 185 -2.31 -5.95 -3.90
C HIS A 185 -3.23 -6.81 -3.02
N LEU A 186 -4.51 -6.45 -2.90
CA LEU A 186 -5.51 -7.34 -2.34
C LEU A 186 -5.79 -8.51 -3.30
N ALA A 187 -5.91 -8.23 -4.60
CA ALA A 187 -6.17 -9.22 -5.64
C ALA A 187 -4.94 -10.08 -5.98
N ARG A 188 -3.74 -9.49 -5.92
CA ARG A 188 -2.45 -10.15 -6.18
C ARG A 188 -1.49 -9.86 -5.02
N PRO A 189 -1.62 -10.55 -3.88
CA PRO A 189 -0.81 -10.27 -2.70
C PRO A 189 0.65 -10.65 -2.90
N ALA A 190 1.55 -9.87 -2.29
CA ALA A 190 2.99 -10.10 -2.33
C ALA A 190 3.42 -11.41 -1.64
N ASP A 191 2.66 -11.86 -0.63
CA ASP A 191 2.80 -13.17 0.01
C ASP A 191 1.41 -13.65 0.46
N ARG A 192 1.24 -14.95 0.73
CA ARG A 192 -0.03 -15.48 1.25
C ARG A 192 -0.48 -14.85 2.58
N HIS A 193 0.45 -14.33 3.40
CA HIS A 193 0.16 -13.78 4.72
C HIS A 193 -0.09 -12.27 4.72
N TRP A 194 0.47 -11.50 3.76
CA TRP A 194 0.32 -10.05 3.67
C TRP A 194 0.10 -9.59 2.22
N ASN A 195 -0.61 -8.49 2.05
CA ASN A 195 -0.92 -7.93 0.75
C ASN A 195 0.27 -7.14 0.18
N LEU A 196 0.89 -6.29 0.99
CA LEU A 196 2.03 -5.43 0.64
C LEU A 196 2.91 -5.15 1.87
N GLY A 197 4.05 -4.47 1.69
CA GLY A 197 4.92 -4.00 2.79
C GLY A 197 4.89 -2.48 2.97
N ASP A 198 5.58 -1.96 3.99
CA ASP A 198 5.53 -0.54 4.40
C ASP A 198 6.73 0.33 3.96
N THR A 199 7.64 -0.21 3.15
CA THR A 199 8.82 0.53 2.64
C THR A 199 8.53 1.35 1.38
N THR A 200 9.46 2.21 0.96
CA THR A 200 9.41 3.04 -0.27
C THR A 200 9.17 2.28 -1.57
N ARG A 201 9.43 0.96 -1.63
CA ARG A 201 9.08 0.13 -2.80
C ARG A 201 7.56 -0.11 -2.96
N TRP A 202 6.77 0.25 -1.96
CA TRP A 202 5.31 0.14 -1.96
C TRP A 202 4.68 1.54 -1.77
N GLN A 203 4.10 1.79 -0.60
CA GLN A 203 3.52 3.06 -0.18
C GLN A 203 4.06 3.38 1.21
N ALA A 204 4.30 4.66 1.49
CA ALA A 204 4.69 5.10 2.83
C ALA A 204 3.52 4.86 3.80
N TYR A 205 3.73 3.98 4.78
CA TYR A 205 2.75 3.65 5.81
C TYR A 205 3.39 3.74 7.20
N HIS A 206 2.95 4.70 8.02
CA HIS A 206 3.52 4.97 9.35
C HIS A 206 2.45 4.95 10.46
N GLY A 207 1.31 4.30 10.18
CA GLY A 207 0.19 4.20 11.12
C GLY A 207 -0.38 5.57 11.50
N LEU A 208 -0.71 5.74 12.77
CA LEU A 208 -1.24 6.98 13.36
C LEU A 208 -0.26 8.15 13.29
N GLY A 209 1.05 7.89 13.14
CA GLY A 209 2.07 8.94 13.12
C GLY A 209 1.98 9.86 11.90
N SER A 210 1.46 9.35 10.78
CA SER A 210 1.28 10.11 9.54
C SER A 210 -0.16 10.58 9.32
N GLU A 211 -1.14 10.13 10.12
CA GLU A 211 -2.52 10.55 9.94
C GLU A 211 -2.69 12.06 10.21
N SER A 212 -3.41 12.74 9.32
CA SER A 212 -3.86 14.13 9.54
C SER A 212 -5.37 14.24 9.36
N THR A 213 -5.99 15.26 9.96
CA THR A 213 -7.44 15.51 9.78
C THR A 213 -7.79 15.66 8.31
N ARG A 214 -6.99 16.42 7.54
CA ARG A 214 -7.23 16.64 6.10
C ARG A 214 -7.00 15.38 5.27
N GLY A 215 -5.98 14.57 5.58
CA GLY A 215 -5.78 13.27 4.94
C GLY A 215 -6.94 12.30 5.17
N ARG A 216 -7.44 12.23 6.41
CA ARG A 216 -8.62 11.42 6.75
C ARG A 216 -9.88 11.91 6.04
N GLN A 217 -10.10 13.22 5.98
CA GLN A 217 -11.21 13.82 5.24
C GLN A 217 -11.14 13.49 3.75
N ALA A 218 -9.96 13.58 3.12
CA ALA A 218 -9.78 13.22 1.72
C ALA A 218 -10.04 11.73 1.44
N ALA A 219 -9.54 10.85 2.30
CA ALA A 219 -9.83 9.41 2.24
C ALA A 219 -11.34 9.15 2.36
N GLN A 220 -12.00 9.78 3.34
CA GLN A 220 -13.43 9.65 3.57
C GLN A 220 -14.30 10.21 2.44
N ALA A 221 -13.94 11.37 1.88
CA ALA A 221 -14.67 12.01 0.79
C ALA A 221 -14.62 11.18 -0.51
N THR A 222 -13.52 10.47 -0.72
CA THR A 222 -13.30 9.59 -1.88
C THR A 222 -13.52 8.11 -1.57
N ARG A 223 -14.12 7.83 -0.41
CA ARG A 223 -14.23 6.49 0.14
C ARG A 223 -14.84 5.51 -0.86
N GLY A 224 -14.13 4.40 -1.09
CA GLY A 224 -14.50 3.35 -2.03
C GLY A 224 -14.31 3.69 -3.51
N LEU A 225 -13.80 4.88 -3.89
CA LEU A 225 -13.46 5.19 -5.28
C LEU A 225 -12.07 4.65 -5.63
N ILE A 226 -11.98 3.98 -6.78
CA ILE A 226 -10.76 3.41 -7.35
C ILE A 226 -10.68 3.72 -8.86
N LEU A 227 -9.47 3.62 -9.41
CA LEU A 227 -9.20 3.65 -10.84
C LEU A 227 -9.44 2.27 -11.46
N SER A 228 -10.05 2.25 -12.64
CA SER A 228 -10.42 1.03 -13.37
C SER A 228 -10.24 1.21 -14.88
N VAL A 229 -9.76 0.16 -15.56
CA VAL A 229 -9.66 0.07 -17.03
C VAL A 229 -10.32 -1.24 -17.45
N ASP A 230 -11.27 -1.18 -18.39
CA ASP A 230 -12.04 -2.33 -18.88
C ASP A 230 -12.67 -3.21 -17.78
N GLY A 231 -13.04 -2.60 -16.65
CA GLY A 231 -13.61 -3.30 -15.49
C GLY A 231 -12.58 -3.99 -14.59
N GLY A 232 -11.29 -3.95 -14.94
CA GLY A 232 -10.17 -4.38 -14.10
C GLY A 232 -9.65 -3.27 -13.19
N ILE A 233 -9.15 -3.63 -12.01
CA ILE A 233 -8.53 -2.68 -11.07
C ILE A 233 -7.18 -2.23 -11.65
N VAL A 234 -6.97 -0.91 -11.73
CA VAL A 234 -5.67 -0.36 -12.14
C VAL A 234 -4.75 -0.29 -10.93
N GLU A 235 -3.59 -0.94 -11.03
CA GLU A 235 -2.49 -0.68 -10.12
C GLU A 235 -1.96 0.73 -10.43
N SER A 236 -2.33 1.72 -9.63
CA SER A 236 -1.91 3.09 -9.82
C SER A 236 -0.70 3.41 -8.98
N LEU A 237 0.41 3.67 -9.65
CA LEU A 237 1.67 4.06 -9.02
C LEU A 237 1.73 5.60 -8.95
N TYR A 238 2.51 6.16 -8.04
CA TYR A 238 2.69 7.61 -7.92
C TYR A 238 4.11 7.94 -7.45
N ALA A 239 4.61 9.11 -7.79
CA ALA A 239 5.95 9.55 -7.42
C ALA A 239 6.00 11.05 -7.11
N ALA A 240 7.06 11.47 -6.39
CA ALA A 240 7.25 12.87 -6.02
C ALA A 240 7.32 13.81 -7.23
N THR A 241 7.93 13.36 -8.33
CA THR A 241 8.11 14.14 -9.56
C THR A 241 7.74 13.34 -10.81
N ARG A 242 7.54 14.06 -11.92
CA ARG A 242 7.25 13.46 -13.23
C ARG A 242 8.43 12.68 -13.80
N GLN A 243 9.68 13.13 -13.58
CA GLN A 243 10.87 12.42 -14.02
C GLN A 243 10.95 11.02 -13.39
N LEU A 244 10.72 10.92 -12.07
CA LEU A 244 10.66 9.63 -11.36
C LEU A 244 9.53 8.71 -11.84
N THR A 245 8.45 9.29 -12.37
CA THR A 245 7.33 8.54 -12.96
C THR A 245 7.72 7.86 -14.27
N VAL A 246 8.46 8.57 -15.14
CA VAL A 246 8.87 8.09 -16.48
C VAL A 246 9.91 6.99 -16.39
N GLU A 247 10.87 7.11 -15.46
CA GLU A 247 11.93 6.13 -15.25
C GLU A 247 11.42 4.76 -14.75
N ALA A 248 10.21 4.71 -14.17
CA ALA A 248 9.74 3.53 -13.44
C ALA A 248 8.83 2.54 -14.21
N HIS A 249 8.23 2.84 -15.39
CA HIS A 249 7.03 2.05 -15.83
C HIS A 249 6.84 1.69 -17.32
N GLY A 250 7.81 1.11 -18.02
CA GLY A 250 7.66 0.67 -19.42
C GLY A 250 6.60 -0.42 -19.75
N ARG A 251 5.60 -0.74 -18.90
CA ARG A 251 4.58 -1.78 -19.22
C ARG A 251 3.16 -1.60 -18.69
N LEU A 252 2.90 -0.70 -17.73
CA LEU A 252 1.55 -0.36 -17.21
C LEU A 252 1.35 1.18 -17.11
N GLY A 253 2.13 1.93 -17.89
CA GLY A 253 2.64 3.29 -17.63
C GLY A 253 1.66 4.45 -17.43
N ALA A 254 1.10 4.55 -16.22
CA ALA A 254 0.52 5.78 -15.71
C ALA A 254 0.88 5.94 -14.22
N SER A 255 1.60 7.03 -13.88
CA SER A 255 1.83 7.40 -12.48
C SER A 255 1.53 8.86 -12.25
N MET A 256 0.94 9.14 -11.10
CA MET A 256 0.61 10.51 -10.71
C MET A 256 1.82 11.18 -10.08
N SER A 257 2.23 12.32 -10.65
CA SER A 257 3.20 13.21 -10.01
C SER A 257 2.51 13.98 -8.89
N GLN A 258 2.96 13.82 -7.64
CA GLN A 258 2.36 14.48 -6.47
C GLN A 258 2.38 16.02 -6.58
N HIS A 259 3.52 16.61 -6.99
CA HIS A 259 3.63 18.07 -7.16
C HIS A 259 2.74 18.59 -8.30
N GLY A 260 2.76 17.92 -9.45
CA GLY A 260 1.85 18.28 -10.55
C GLY A 260 0.36 18.11 -10.20
N ALA A 261 -0.03 17.12 -9.40
CA ALA A 261 -1.39 17.01 -8.87
C ALA A 261 -1.75 18.20 -7.97
N ARG A 262 -0.81 18.67 -7.14
CA ARG A 262 -0.96 19.90 -6.35
C ARG A 262 -1.17 21.12 -7.25
N GLU A 263 -0.32 21.31 -8.26
CA GLU A 263 -0.40 22.45 -9.19
C GLU A 263 -1.72 22.47 -9.96
N LEU A 264 -2.21 21.32 -10.41
CA LEU A 264 -3.52 21.22 -11.05
C LEU A 264 -4.65 21.58 -10.08
N ALA A 265 -4.57 21.13 -8.83
CA ALA A 265 -5.55 21.49 -7.82
C ALA A 265 -5.51 23.00 -7.48
N GLU A 266 -4.33 23.63 -7.44
CA GLU A 266 -4.17 25.08 -7.25
C GLU A 266 -4.76 25.88 -8.41
N LYS A 267 -4.77 25.31 -9.62
CA LYS A 267 -5.47 25.86 -10.80
C LYS A 267 -6.99 25.64 -10.77
N GLY A 268 -7.53 25.03 -9.72
CA GLY A 268 -8.96 24.79 -9.54
C GLY A 268 -9.47 23.48 -10.14
N TYR A 269 -8.60 22.60 -10.63
CA TYR A 269 -9.03 21.31 -11.16
C TYR A 269 -9.44 20.35 -10.04
N ARG A 270 -10.49 19.58 -10.33
CA ARG A 270 -11.01 18.55 -9.43
C ARG A 270 -10.13 17.30 -9.44
N TYR A 271 -10.20 16.48 -8.38
CA TYR A 271 -9.49 15.21 -8.31
C TYR A 271 -9.78 14.30 -9.51
N SER A 272 -11.01 14.33 -10.02
CA SER A 272 -11.42 13.55 -11.17
C SER A 272 -10.72 14.00 -12.46
N GLN A 273 -10.48 15.30 -12.63
CA GLN A 273 -9.71 15.86 -13.75
C GLN A 273 -8.20 15.63 -13.59
N ILE A 274 -7.70 15.74 -12.36
CA ILE A 274 -6.31 15.43 -12.03
C ILE A 274 -6.00 13.97 -12.39
N LEU A 275 -6.86 13.04 -11.96
CA LEU A 275 -6.71 11.62 -12.26
C LEU A 275 -6.83 11.35 -13.76
N ALA A 276 -7.76 11.99 -14.47
CA ALA A 276 -7.86 11.83 -15.93
C ALA A 276 -6.58 12.25 -16.67
N THR A 277 -5.87 13.25 -16.13
CA THR A 277 -4.61 13.74 -16.70
C THR A 277 -3.50 12.71 -16.56
N TYR A 278 -3.41 12.04 -15.41
CA TYR A 278 -2.33 11.10 -15.11
C TYR A 278 -2.61 9.66 -15.55
N TYR A 279 -3.88 9.27 -15.64
CA TYR A 279 -4.32 7.92 -15.97
C TYR A 279 -5.24 7.93 -17.20
N PRO A 280 -4.71 8.26 -18.40
CA PRO A 280 -5.51 8.30 -19.62
C PRO A 280 -6.13 6.93 -19.90
N GLY A 281 -7.41 6.91 -20.26
CA GLY A 281 -8.18 5.69 -20.49
C GLY A 281 -8.73 5.02 -19.22
N ALA A 282 -8.34 5.48 -18.03
CA ALA A 282 -8.95 5.02 -16.79
C ALA A 282 -10.32 5.68 -16.55
N SER A 283 -11.15 4.97 -15.78
CA SER A 283 -12.43 5.44 -15.26
C SER A 283 -12.43 5.34 -13.74
N LEU A 284 -13.32 6.10 -13.09
CA LEU A 284 -13.60 5.90 -11.67
C LEU A 284 -14.63 4.77 -11.51
N SER A 285 -14.30 3.81 -10.66
CA SER A 285 -15.20 2.75 -10.21
C SER A 285 -15.39 2.84 -8.70
N ARG A 286 -16.48 2.25 -8.21
CA ARG A 286 -16.78 2.20 -6.78
C ARG A 286 -16.73 0.76 -6.27
N LEU A 287 -16.09 0.56 -5.13
CA LEU A 287 -16.10 -0.72 -4.42
C LEU A 287 -17.49 -0.98 -3.86
N GLU A 288 -18.11 -2.06 -4.30
CA GLU A 288 -19.46 -2.48 -3.91
C GLU A 288 -19.45 -3.91 -3.37
N ARG A 289 -20.26 -4.16 -2.34
CA ARG A 289 -20.53 -5.51 -1.88
C ARG A 289 -21.53 -6.13 -2.85
N ARG A 290 -21.11 -7.17 -3.57
CA ARG A 290 -22.03 -8.02 -4.36
C ARG A 290 -22.95 -8.82 -3.44
#